data_AF-A0A1F4V3Q6-F1
#
_entry.id   AF-A0A1F4V3Q6-F1
#
_cell.length_a   1.000
_cell.length_b   1.000
_cell.length_c   1.000
_cell.angle_alpha   90.00
_cell.angle_beta   90.00
_cell.angle_gamma   90.00
#
_symmetry.space_group_name_H-M   'P 1'
#
loop_
_entity.id
_entity.type
_entity.pdbx_description
1 polymer ?
#
loop_
_entity_poly.entity_id
_entity_poly.type
_entity_poly.pdbx_seq_one_letter_code
_entity_poly.pdbx_strand_id
1 'polypeptide(L)'
;MLDEQRALIRLVFAKLTLNEGKLSWEYSKAFRILSEAVDQTNCSKVENLEDFEKGTFEHAELPDVSTQKDALLPLRPIWLRR
;
A
#
# COMPACT_ATOMS: atom_id res chain seq x y z
N MET A 1 -5.50 2.82 -31.71
CA MET A 1 -4.24 2.08 -31.42
C MET A 1 -3.03 3.01 -31.27
N LEU A 2 -2.56 3.70 -32.31
CA LEU A 2 -1.38 4.61 -32.19
C LEU A 2 -1.62 5.79 -31.23
N ASP A 3 -2.81 6.38 -31.27
CA ASP A 3 -3.15 7.50 -30.39
C ASP A 3 -3.35 7.08 -28.94
N GLU A 4 -3.85 5.87 -28.69
CA GLU A 4 -3.98 5.30 -27.34
C GLU A 4 -2.60 5.03 -26.73
N GLN A 5 -1.67 4.47 -27.50
CA GLN A 5 -0.28 4.28 -27.07
C GLN A 5 0.39 5.62 -26.75
N ARG A 6 0.20 6.64 -27.61
CA ARG A 6 0.70 7.99 -27.35
C ARG A 6 0.07 8.63 -26.12
N ALA A 7 -1.23 8.40 -25.89
CA ALA A 7 -1.93 8.89 -24.71
C ALA A 7 -1.38 8.25 -23.43
N LEU A 8 -1.10 6.95 -23.44
CA LEU A 8 -0.47 6.26 -22.32
C LEU A 8 0.94 6.78 -22.04
N ILE A 9 1.75 7.00 -23.09
CA ILE A 9 3.10 7.57 -22.92
C ILE A 9 3.02 8.96 -22.28
N ARG A 10 2.08 9.80 -22.70
CA ARG A 10 1.85 11.14 -22.12
C ARG A 10 1.30 11.10 -20.69
N LEU A 11 0.56 10.06 -20.34
CA LEU A 11 0.07 9.86 -18.98
C LEU A 11 1.24 9.59 -18.02
N VAL A 12 2.19 8.76 -18.45
CA VAL A 12 3.33 8.32 -17.63
C VAL A 12 4.44 9.37 -17.59
N PHE A 13 4.80 9.96 -18.73
CA PHE A 13 5.95 10.85 -18.85
C PHE A 13 5.51 12.30 -19.09
N ALA A 14 5.98 13.21 -18.23
CA ALA A 14 5.89 14.64 -18.47
C ALA A 14 6.85 15.09 -19.58
N LYS A 15 8.04 14.49 -19.64
CA LYS A 15 9.03 14.71 -20.69
C LYS A 15 9.66 13.39 -21.10
N LEU A 16 9.83 13.19 -22.40
CA LEU A 16 10.50 12.01 -22.97
C LEU A 16 11.30 12.47 -24.18
N THR A 17 12.62 12.40 -24.11
CA THR A 17 13.53 12.87 -25.15
C THR A 17 14.56 11.80 -25.48
N LEU A 18 14.84 11.62 -26.77
CA LEU A 18 15.85 10.71 -27.27
C LEU A 18 16.99 11.54 -27.87
N ASN A 19 18.13 11.57 -27.20
CA ASN A 19 19.32 12.32 -27.63
C ASN A 19 20.46 11.34 -27.90
N GLU A 20 20.90 11.24 -29.16
CA GLU A 20 22.05 10.41 -29.56
C GLU A 20 21.97 8.96 -29.04
N GLY A 21 20.77 8.37 -29.07
CA GLY A 21 20.52 7.01 -28.59
C GLY A 21 20.34 6.87 -27.07
N LYS A 22 20.51 7.96 -26.29
CA LYS A 22 20.16 8.00 -24.88
C LYS A 22 18.75 8.52 -24.68
N LEU A 23 17.93 7.70 -24.05
CA LEU A 23 16.59 8.08 -23.63
C LEU A 23 16.69 8.80 -22.28
N SER A 24 16.18 10.03 -22.21
CA SER A 24 16.01 10.78 -20.97
C SER A 24 14.53 11.09 -20.77
N TRP A 25 14.07 10.97 -19.54
CA TRP A 25 12.66 11.13 -19.22
C TRP A 25 12.43 11.80 -17.86
N GLU A 26 11.24 12.36 -17.73
CA GLU A 26 10.71 12.92 -16.50
C GLU A 26 9.30 12.35 -16.32
N TYR A 27 9.03 11.71 -15.18
CA TYR A 27 7.70 11.17 -14.88
C TYR A 27 6.69 12.28 -14.60
N SER A 28 5.43 12.02 -14.93
CA SER A 28 4.33 12.85 -14.44
C SER A 28 4.22 12.75 -12.92
N LYS A 29 3.60 13.74 -12.27
CA LYS A 29 3.61 13.88 -10.80
C LYS A 29 3.19 12.60 -10.07
N ALA A 30 2.13 11.94 -10.52
CA ALA A 30 1.64 10.70 -9.92
C ALA A 30 2.65 9.55 -10.07
N PHE A 31 3.20 9.37 -11.28
CA PHE A 31 4.16 8.32 -11.57
C PHE A 31 5.52 8.55 -10.92
N ARG A 32 5.89 9.81 -10.66
CA ARG A 32 7.09 10.14 -9.87
C ARG A 32 6.97 9.69 -8.42
N ILE A 33 5.80 9.90 -7.79
CA ILE A 33 5.55 9.42 -6.42
C ILE A 33 5.59 7.89 -6.39
N LEU A 34 4.99 7.24 -7.40
CA LEU A 34 5.02 5.79 -7.51
C LEU A 34 6.44 5.27 -7.72
N SER A 35 7.26 5.90 -8.58
CA SER A 35 8.65 5.47 -8.77
C SER A 35 9.47 5.63 -7.50
N GLU A 36 9.29 6.73 -6.77
CA GLU A 36 9.98 6.97 -5.49
C GLU A 36 9.56 5.95 -4.42
N ALA A 37 8.27 5.65 -4.30
CA ALA A 37 7.78 4.61 -3.38
C ALA A 37 8.33 3.23 -3.75
N VAL A 38 8.39 2.90 -5.05
CA VAL A 38 9.00 1.66 -5.53
C VAL A 38 10.49 1.62 -5.21
N ASP A 39 11.23 2.71 -5.44
CA ASP A 39 12.64 2.78 -5.12
C ASP A 39 12.87 2.59 -3.61
N GLN A 40 12.09 3.25 -2.76
CA GLN A 40 12.18 3.13 -1.29
C GLN A 40 11.83 1.72 -0.79
N THR A 41 10.86 1.05 -1.42
CA THR A 41 10.40 -0.29 -1.01
C THR A 41 11.21 -1.44 -1.60
N ASN A 42 11.75 -1.27 -2.81
CA ASN A 42 12.61 -2.27 -3.48
C ASN A 42 14.09 -2.15 -3.10
N CYS A 43 14.47 -1.17 -2.27
CA CYS A 43 15.74 -1.23 -1.56
C CYS A 43 15.74 -2.48 -0.68
N SER A 44 16.68 -3.41 -0.93
CA SER A 44 16.86 -4.66 -0.16
C SER A 44 17.12 -4.48 1.33
N LYS A 45 17.27 -3.22 1.74
CA LYS A 45 17.24 -2.75 3.12
C LYS A 45 16.28 -1.57 3.14
N VAL A 46 15.08 -1.76 3.68
CA VAL A 46 14.41 -0.66 4.35
C VAL A 46 15.37 -0.30 5.48
N GLU A 47 16.15 0.77 5.33
CA GLU A 47 16.90 1.32 6.46
C GLU A 47 15.90 1.41 7.59
N ASN A 48 16.19 0.76 8.72
CA ASN A 48 15.34 0.84 9.89
C ASN A 48 15.12 2.33 10.13
N LEU A 49 13.91 2.82 9.89
CA LEU A 49 13.57 4.19 10.22
C LEU A 49 13.57 4.23 11.74
N GLU A 50 14.73 4.56 12.32
CA GLU A 50 14.94 4.68 13.77
C GLU A 50 13.99 5.71 14.39
N ASP A 51 13.39 6.56 13.55
CA ASP A 51 12.41 7.60 13.91
C ASP A 51 10.94 7.17 13.85
N PHE A 52 10.61 5.98 13.33
CA PHE A 52 9.25 5.45 13.52
C PHE A 52 9.18 4.90 14.94
N GLU A 53 8.47 5.62 15.81
CA GLU A 53 8.12 5.13 17.15
C GLU A 53 7.73 3.65 17.04
N LYS A 54 8.46 2.78 17.74
CA LYS A 54 8.14 1.36 17.92
C LYS A 54 6.91 1.19 18.82
N GLY A 55 5.84 1.94 18.54
CA GLY A 55 4.54 1.71 19.11
C GLY A 55 4.03 0.39 18.56
N THR A 56 4.28 -0.70 19.27
CA THR A 56 3.56 -1.94 19.04
C THR A 56 2.07 -1.64 19.14
N PHE A 57 1.31 -1.90 18.07
CA PHE A 57 -0.16 -1.92 18.07
C PHE A 57 -0.69 -3.15 18.86
N GLU A 58 0.06 -3.64 19.83
CA GLU A 58 -0.43 -4.67 20.73
C GLU A 58 -1.35 -3.96 21.73
N HIS A 59 -2.57 -4.46 21.87
CA HIS A 59 -3.48 -3.95 22.90
C HIS A 59 -2.82 -4.17 24.26
N ALA A 60 -2.65 -3.09 25.02
CA ALA A 60 -2.32 -3.19 26.44
C ALA A 60 -3.35 -4.13 27.09
N GLU A 61 -2.83 -5.14 27.79
CA GLU A 61 -3.50 -6.23 28.49
C GLU A 61 -5.04 -6.16 28.48
N LEU A 62 -5.67 -7.18 27.89
CA LEU A 62 -7.10 -7.41 28.05
C LEU A 62 -7.41 -7.39 29.55
N PRO A 63 -8.30 -6.52 30.05
CA PRO A 63 -8.66 -6.55 31.45
C PRO A 63 -9.21 -7.93 31.76
N ASP A 64 -8.66 -8.58 32.79
CA ASP A 64 -9.03 -9.92 33.30
C ASP A 64 -10.46 -9.98 33.88
N VAL A 65 -11.30 -9.00 33.52
CA VAL A 65 -12.73 -9.05 33.71
C VAL A 65 -13.30 -9.65 32.43
N SER A 66 -13.10 -10.96 32.28
CA SER A 66 -13.99 -11.76 31.44
C SER A 66 -15.40 -11.44 31.90
N THR A 67 -16.09 -10.59 31.15
CA THR A 67 -17.51 -10.30 31.38
C THR A 67 -18.20 -11.65 31.34
N GLN A 68 -18.64 -12.16 32.50
CA GLN A 68 -19.35 -13.42 32.64
C GLN A 68 -20.46 -13.43 31.58
N LYS A 69 -20.27 -14.23 30.52
CA LYS A 69 -21.25 -14.41 29.45
C LYS A 69 -22.39 -15.33 29.92
N ASP A 70 -22.86 -15.17 31.14
CA ASP A 70 -23.83 -16.07 31.77
C ASP A 70 -25.26 -15.86 31.26
N ALA A 71 -25.49 -15.00 30.26
CA ALA A 71 -26.82 -14.80 29.67
C ALA A 71 -26.87 -14.79 28.13
N LEU A 72 -25.75 -14.96 27.44
CA LEU A 72 -25.75 -14.99 25.97
C LEU A 72 -25.64 -16.42 25.47
N LEU A 73 -26.75 -17.16 25.59
CA LEU A 73 -26.94 -18.37 24.79
C LEU A 73 -26.74 -17.97 23.32
N PRO A 74 -25.79 -18.58 22.58
CA PRO A 74 -25.67 -18.31 21.17
C PRO A 74 -26.98 -18.74 20.50
N LEU A 75 -27.76 -17.76 20.03
CA LEU A 75 -28.89 -18.04 19.15
C LEU A 75 -28.36 -18.88 17.99
N ARG A 76 -28.96 -20.06 17.82
CA ARG A 76 -28.53 -21.04 16.82
C ARG A 76 -28.47 -20.33 15.46
N PRO A 77 -27.34 -20.41 14.72
CA PRO A 77 -27.23 -19.81 13.41
C PRO A 77 -28.36 -20.29 12.50
N ILE A 78 -28.98 -19.34 11.79
CA ILE A 78 -30.12 -19.54 10.86
C ILE A 78 -29.83 -20.57 9.74
N TRP A 79 -28.56 -20.94 9.56
CA TRP A 79 -28.07 -21.85 8.53
C TRP A 79 -28.13 -23.34 8.94
N LEU A 80 -28.36 -23.65 10.22
CA LEU A 80 -28.62 -25.00 10.69
C LEU A 80 -30.10 -25.34 10.43
N ARG A 81 -30.39 -26.08 9.34
CA ARG A 81 -31.72 -26.64 9.07
C ARG A 81 -32.15 -27.56 10.22
N ARG A 82 -33.45 -27.57 10.52
CA ARG A 82 -34.06 -28.33 11.62
C ARG A 82 -33.79 -29.82 11.53
#